data_AF-A0A257PIT4-F1
#
_entry.id   AF-A0A257PIT4-F1
#
_cell.length_a   1.000
_cell.length_b   1.000
_cell.length_c   1.000
_cell.angle_alpha   90.00
_cell.angle_beta   90.00
_cell.angle_gamma   90.00
#
_symmetry.space_group_name_H-M   'P 1'
#
loop_
_entity.id
_entity.type
_entity.pdbx_description
1 polymer ?
#
loop_
_entity_poly.entity_id
_entity_poly.type
_entity_poly.pdbx_seq_one_letter_code
_entity_poly.pdbx_strand_id
1 'polypeptide(L)'
;MVRRAVLSAAVGIIMLGALGVAAGFFIAAFYIWLSELFEPDIAAAITGGALLFIAMFIGVMGRAALKLMRRRQPSMLSEFSGLIGLAIRVAGATVRRDPKKALVLSIIAGALAEYILADREG
;
A
#
# COMPACT_ATOMS: atom_id res chain seq x y z
N MET A 1 -1.10 -18.20 7.68
CA MET A 1 -0.78 -16.82 7.24
C MET A 1 -0.59 -15.84 8.40
N VAL A 2 -1.41 -15.90 9.47
CA VAL A 2 -1.34 -14.99 10.64
C VAL A 2 0.05 -14.87 11.29
N ARG A 3 0.77 -15.99 11.52
CA ARG A 3 2.12 -15.96 12.14
C ARG A 3 3.16 -15.17 11.34
N ARG A 4 3.09 -15.18 10.00
CA ARG A 4 4.03 -14.42 9.15
C ARG A 4 3.77 -12.92 9.21
N ALA A 5 2.50 -12.51 9.26
CA ALA A 5 2.10 -11.11 9.39
C ALA A 5 2.49 -10.51 10.75
N VAL A 6 2.34 -11.29 11.84
CA VAL A 6 2.77 -10.86 13.19
C VAL A 6 4.29 -10.72 13.25
N LEU A 7 5.05 -11.66 12.66
CA LEU A 7 6.51 -11.58 12.62
C LEU A 7 6.98 -10.34 11.83
N SER A 8 6.40 -10.05 10.66
CA SER A 8 6.78 -8.88 9.87
C SER A 8 6.42 -7.57 10.56
N ALA A 9 5.28 -7.51 11.26
CA ALA A 9 4.91 -6.34 12.07
C ALA A 9 5.89 -6.12 13.23
N ALA A 10 6.27 -7.19 13.94
CA ALA A 10 7.22 -7.11 15.05
C ALA A 10 8.60 -6.61 14.59
N VAL A 11 9.12 -7.15 13.48
CA VAL A 11 10.39 -6.68 12.88
C VAL A 11 10.28 -5.20 12.47
N GLY A 12 9.15 -4.80 11.89
CA GLY A 12 8.90 -3.40 11.52
C GLY A 12 8.95 -2.46 12.73
N ILE A 13 8.32 -2.83 13.84
CA ILE A 13 8.33 -2.03 15.07
C ILE A 13 9.75 -1.91 15.64
N ILE A 14 10.50 -3.02 15.67
CA ILE A 14 11.90 -3.02 16.16
C ILE A 14 12.77 -2.13 15.28
N MET A 15 12.66 -2.23 13.95
CA MET A 15 13.42 -1.39 13.03
C MET A 15 13.08 0.09 13.18
N LEU A 16 11.81 0.44 13.32
CA LEU A 16 11.40 1.83 13.56
C LEU A 16 11.92 2.35 14.89
N GLY A 17 11.90 1.52 15.94
CA GLY A 17 12.48 1.87 17.24
C GLY A 17 13.98 2.12 17.15
N ALA A 18 14.73 1.20 16.52
CA ALA A 18 16.18 1.34 16.33
C ALA A 18 16.53 2.58 15.50
N LEU A 19 15.79 2.85 14.44
CA LEU A 19 15.98 4.05 13.61
C LEU A 19 15.71 5.32 14.41
N GLY A 20 14.66 5.32 15.25
CA GLY A 20 14.33 6.45 16.12
C GLY A 20 15.44 6.74 17.14
N VAL A 21 15.98 5.70 17.77
CA VAL A 21 17.10 5.85 18.72
C VAL A 21 18.34 6.38 18.01
N ALA A 22 18.71 5.80 16.86
CA ALA A 22 19.86 6.25 16.08
C ALA A 22 19.72 7.72 15.63
N ALA A 23 18.52 8.11 15.18
CA ALA A 23 18.23 9.50 14.82
C ALA A 23 18.34 10.44 16.04
N GLY A 24 17.85 10.03 17.21
CA GLY A 24 17.98 10.80 18.44
C GLY A 24 19.44 11.05 18.83
N PHE A 25 20.28 10.00 18.79
CA PHE A 25 21.72 10.13 19.03
C PHE A 25 22.40 11.05 18.01
N PHE A 26 22.04 10.94 16.73
CA PHE A 26 22.59 11.80 15.70
C PHE A 26 22.23 13.27 15.93
N ILE A 27 20.99 13.58 16.30
CA ILE A 27 20.55 14.94 16.61
C ILE A 27 21.30 15.50 17.82
N ALA A 28 21.44 14.71 18.88
CA ALA A 28 22.17 15.11 20.08
C ALA A 28 23.65 15.38 19.76
N ALA A 29 24.32 14.48 19.03
CA ALA A 29 25.70 14.66 18.62
C ALA A 29 25.88 15.89 17.71
N PHE A 30 24.95 16.11 16.78
CA PHE A 30 24.96 17.28 15.90
C PHE A 30 24.81 18.59 16.68
N TYR A 31 23.90 18.62 17.67
CA TYR A 31 23.74 19.78 18.55
C TYR A 31 24.99 20.04 19.41
N ILE A 32 25.58 18.99 20.00
CA ILE A 32 26.80 19.12 20.80
C ILE A 32 27.94 19.71 19.96
N TRP A 33 28.15 19.17 18.76
CA TRP A 33 29.14 19.70 17.83
C TRP A 33 28.88 21.17 17.47
N LEU A 34 27.61 21.55 17.25
CA LEU A 34 27.27 22.94 16.97
C LEU A 34 27.49 23.87 18.17
N SER A 35 27.26 23.37 19.39
CA SER A 35 27.48 24.12 20.62
C SER A 35 28.96 24.36 20.94
N GLU A 36 29.89 23.63 20.31
CA GLU A 36 31.33 23.92 20.38
C GLU A 36 31.70 25.14 19.52
N LEU A 37 30.88 25.49 18.53
CA LEU A 37 31.15 26.55 17.55
C LEU A 37 30.30 27.81 17.77
N PHE A 38 29.10 27.65 18.35
CA PHE A 38 28.11 28.73 18.49
C PHE A 38 27.53 28.76 19.90
N GLU A 39 26.94 29.90 20.27
CA GLU A 39 26.16 30.00 21.50
C GLU A 39 24.98 29.00 21.51
N PRO A 40 24.58 28.48 22.69
CA PRO A 40 23.53 27.44 22.79
C PRO A 40 22.22 27.81 22.08
N ASP A 41 21.83 29.09 22.15
CA ASP A 41 20.59 29.59 21.54
C ASP A 41 20.65 29.51 20.01
N ILE A 42 21.79 29.89 19.43
CA ILE A 42 22.03 29.83 17.98
C ILE A 42 22.14 28.37 17.53
N ALA A 43 22.83 27.54 18.30
CA ALA A 43 22.96 26.11 18.02
C ALA A 43 21.59 25.42 17.97
N ALA A 44 20.73 25.70 18.95
CA ALA A 44 19.37 25.16 19.00
C ALA A 44 18.52 25.60 17.79
N ALA A 45 18.61 26.87 17.41
CA ALA A 45 17.90 27.40 16.23
C ALA A 45 18.34 26.71 14.93
N ILE A 46 19.65 26.49 14.74
CA ILE A 46 20.20 25.81 13.56
C ILE A 46 19.78 24.34 13.54
N THR A 47 19.89 23.63 14.66
CA THR A 47 19.47 22.22 14.76
C THR A 47 17.98 22.07 14.50
N GLY A 48 17.14 22.93 15.09
CA GLY A 48 15.69 22.94 14.85
C GLY A 48 15.35 23.23 13.38
N GLY A 49 16.01 24.23 12.78
CA GLY A 49 15.86 24.55 11.37
C GLY A 49 16.25 23.41 10.44
N ALA A 50 17.39 22.76 10.70
CA ALA A 50 17.84 21.59 9.95
C ALA A 50 16.84 20.43 10.04
N LEU A 51 16.29 20.17 11.23
CA LEU A 51 15.28 19.13 11.44
C LEU A 51 13.98 19.41 10.69
N LEU A 52 13.51 20.66 10.70
CA LEU A 52 12.33 21.06 9.92
C LEU A 52 12.58 20.88 8.42
N PHE A 53 13.76 21.26 7.93
CA PHE A 53 14.14 21.07 6.53
C PHE A 53 14.15 19.59 6.13
N ILE A 54 14.75 18.73 6.95
CA ILE A 54 14.78 17.28 6.74
C ILE A 54 13.35 16.70 6.77
N ALA A 55 12.52 17.11 7.73
CA ALA A 55 11.13 16.66 7.83
C ALA A 55 10.30 17.06 6.60
N MET A 56 10.49 18.30 6.11
CA MET A 56 9.89 18.77 4.86
C MET A 56 10.33 17.91 3.67
N PHE A 57 11.63 17.63 3.55
CA PHE A 57 12.17 16.81 2.47
C PHE A 57 11.61 15.38 2.49
N ILE A 58 11.58 14.74 3.68
CA ILE A 58 10.99 13.41 3.86
C ILE A 58 9.49 13.43 3.50
N GLY A 59 8.75 14.46 3.90
CA GLY A 59 7.34 14.60 3.54
C GLY A 59 7.10 14.71 2.03
N VAL A 60 7.92 15.50 1.33
CA VAL A 60 7.86 15.63 -0.13
C VAL A 60 8.20 14.31 -0.81
N MET A 61 9.28 13.64 -0.39
CA MET A 61 9.68 12.32 -0.91
C MET A 61 8.62 11.26 -0.63
N GLY A 62 8.04 11.24 0.56
CA GLY A 62 6.95 10.33 0.93
C GLY A 62 5.72 10.56 0.06
N ARG A 63 5.32 11.81 -0.19
CA ARG A 63 4.23 12.14 -1.11
C ARG A 63 4.53 11.69 -2.55
N ALA A 64 5.76 11.88 -3.02
CA ALA A 64 6.19 11.43 -4.34
C ALA A 64 6.15 9.90 -4.46
N ALA A 65 6.66 9.19 -3.45
CA ALA A 65 6.62 7.73 -3.37
C ALA A 65 5.18 7.20 -3.35
N LEU A 66 4.30 7.78 -2.53
CA LEU A 66 2.88 7.40 -2.50
C LEU A 66 2.18 7.65 -3.84
N LYS A 67 2.49 8.77 -4.50
CA LYS A 67 1.95 9.08 -5.84
C LYS A 67 2.45 8.07 -6.88
N LEU A 68 3.70 7.64 -6.80
CA LEU A 68 4.27 6.62 -7.67
C LEU A 68 3.65 5.24 -7.40
N MET A 69 3.46 4.86 -6.14
CA MET A 69 2.80 3.61 -5.76
C MET A 69 1.35 3.57 -6.23
N ARG A 70 0.59 4.67 -6.09
CA ARG A 70 -0.78 4.77 -6.62
C ARG A 70 -0.85 4.63 -8.14
N ARG A 71 0.15 5.13 -8.88
CA ARG A 71 0.22 4.92 -10.34
C ARG A 71 0.55 3.48 -10.73
N ARG A 72 1.22 2.73 -9.85
CA ARG A 72 1.62 1.34 -10.05
C ARG A 72 0.63 0.31 -9.50
N GLN A 73 -0.47 0.71 -8.88
CA GLN A 73 -1.59 -0.20 -8.68
C GLN A 73 -2.33 -0.31 -10.01
N PRO A 74 -2.16 -1.40 -10.81
CA PRO A 74 -3.10 -1.68 -11.87
C PRO A 74 -4.47 -1.74 -11.19
N SER A 75 -5.40 -0.91 -11.66
CA SER A 75 -6.75 -0.97 -11.15
C SER A 75 -7.23 -2.40 -11.36
N MET A 76 -7.54 -3.14 -10.28
CA MET A 76 -8.16 -4.46 -10.43
C MET A 76 -9.41 -4.39 -11.33
N LEU A 77 -10.05 -3.21 -11.40
CA LEU A 77 -11.11 -2.88 -12.33
C LEU A 77 -10.70 -2.94 -13.82
N SER A 78 -9.51 -2.50 -14.21
CA SER A 78 -9.06 -2.60 -15.61
C SER A 78 -8.77 -4.05 -16.00
N GLU A 79 -8.16 -4.83 -15.11
CA GLU A 79 -7.95 -6.27 -15.34
C GLU A 79 -9.28 -7.05 -15.35
N PHE A 80 -10.21 -6.73 -14.43
CA PHE A 80 -11.56 -7.29 -14.44
C PHE A 80 -12.33 -6.91 -15.71
N SER A 81 -12.24 -5.67 -16.18
CA SER A 81 -12.93 -5.25 -17.41
C SER A 81 -12.43 -6.00 -18.65
N GLY A 82 -11.12 -6.29 -18.71
CA GLY A 82 -10.51 -7.10 -19.76
C GLY A 82 -10.96 -8.55 -19.70
N LEU A 83 -11.00 -9.14 -18.50
CA LEU A 83 -11.47 -10.51 -18.28
C LEU A 83 -12.96 -10.67 -18.56
N ILE A 84 -13.80 -9.71 -18.16
CA ILE A 84 -15.24 -9.69 -18.45
C ILE A 84 -15.46 -9.57 -19.96
N GLY A 85 -14.74 -8.68 -20.65
CA GLY A 85 -14.82 -8.55 -22.11
C GLY A 85 -14.43 -9.83 -22.84
N LEU A 86 -13.40 -10.54 -22.37
CA LEU A 86 -12.98 -11.82 -22.92
C LEU A 86 -14.02 -12.92 -22.62
N ALA A 87 -14.55 -12.96 -21.40
CA ALA A 87 -15.58 -13.91 -20.97
C ALA A 87 -16.88 -13.75 -21.78
N ILE A 88 -17.32 -12.52 -22.05
CA ILE A 88 -18.51 -12.24 -22.88
C ILE A 88 -18.29 -12.72 -24.32
N ARG A 89 -17.10 -12.50 -24.90
CA ARG A 89 -16.78 -12.98 -26.26
C ARG A 89 -16.72 -14.50 -26.33
N VAL A 90 -16.10 -15.15 -25.34
CA VAL A 90 -16.03 -16.62 -25.27
C VAL A 90 -17.41 -17.22 -25.01
N ALA A 91 -18.21 -16.63 -24.12
CA ALA A 91 -19.59 -17.04 -23.88
C ALA A 91 -20.42 -16.92 -25.16
N GLY A 92 -20.35 -15.79 -25.87
CA GLY A 92 -21.04 -15.59 -27.14
C GLY A 92 -20.62 -16.59 -28.23
N ALA A 93 -19.32 -16.91 -28.33
CA ALA A 93 -18.81 -17.92 -29.26
C ALA A 93 -19.26 -19.34 -28.89
N THR A 94 -19.34 -19.65 -27.59
CA THR A 94 -19.74 -20.97 -27.08
C THR A 94 -21.25 -21.19 -27.22
N VAL A 95 -22.05 -20.14 -26.97
CA VAL A 95 -23.51 -20.15 -27.16
C VAL A 95 -23.88 -20.43 -28.62
N ARG A 96 -23.14 -19.85 -29.58
CA ARG A 96 -23.37 -20.09 -31.01
C ARG A 96 -23.03 -21.51 -31.45
N ARG A 97 -22.07 -22.17 -30.80
CA ARG A 97 -21.63 -23.52 -31.15
C ARG A 97 -22.52 -24.62 -30.54
N ASP A 98 -22.92 -24.46 -29.27
CA ASP A 98 -23.69 -25.48 -28.54
C ASP A 98 -24.68 -24.82 -27.54
N PRO A 99 -25.91 -24.48 -27.96
CA PRO A 99 -26.87 -23.75 -27.12
C PRO A 99 -27.30 -24.54 -25.86
N LYS A 100 -27.30 -25.88 -25.92
CA LYS A 100 -27.63 -26.73 -24.77
C LYS A 100 -26.62 -26.61 -23.63
N LYS A 101 -25.32 -26.47 -23.95
CA LYS A 101 -24.25 -26.32 -22.95
C LYS A 101 -24.28 -24.93 -22.31
N ALA A 102 -24.63 -23.91 -23.10
CA ALA A 102 -24.82 -22.56 -22.59
C ALA A 102 -25.96 -22.47 -21.58
N LEU A 103 -27.06 -23.18 -21.80
CA LEU A 103 -28.21 -23.22 -20.89
C LEU A 103 -27.84 -23.84 -19.53
N VAL A 104 -27.04 -24.91 -19.54
CA VAL A 104 -26.52 -25.53 -18.31
C VAL A 104 -25.57 -24.58 -17.58
N LEU A 105 -24.68 -23.89 -18.32
CA LEU A 105 -23.78 -22.89 -17.74
C LEU A 105 -24.54 -21.70 -17.12
N SER A 106 -25.63 -21.23 -17.72
CA SER A 106 -26.44 -20.15 -17.14
C SER A 106 -27.17 -20.58 -15.87
N ILE A 107 -27.61 -21.83 -15.79
CA ILE A 107 -28.25 -22.37 -14.57
C ILE A 107 -27.22 -22.47 -13.44
N ILE A 108 -26.03 -23.00 -13.74
CA ILE A 108 -24.93 -23.10 -12.76
C ILE A 108 -24.49 -21.71 -12.28
N ALA A 109 -24.36 -20.75 -13.19
CA ALA A 109 -23.99 -19.38 -12.85
C ALA A 109 -25.08 -18.68 -12.00
N GLY A 110 -26.36 -18.91 -12.30
CA GLY A 110 -27.48 -18.40 -11.51
C GLY A 110 -27.49 -18.97 -10.09
N ALA A 111 -27.35 -20.28 -9.94
CA ALA A 111 -27.30 -20.94 -8.63
C ALA A 111 -26.10 -20.49 -7.77
N LEU A 112 -24.93 -20.27 -8.41
CA LEU A 112 -23.75 -19.70 -7.74
C LEU A 112 -23.97 -18.25 -7.29
N ALA A 113 -24.65 -17.44 -8.10
CA ALA A 113 -24.95 -16.05 -7.73
C ALA A 113 -25.90 -15.98 -6.54
N GLU A 114 -26.93 -16.82 -6.53
CA GLU A 114 -27.89 -16.91 -5.42
C GLU A 114 -27.22 -17.39 -4.12
N TYR A 115 -26.31 -18.36 -4.19
CA TYR A 115 -25.54 -18.83 -3.05
C TYR A 115 -24.65 -17.73 -2.43
N ILE A 116 -23.97 -16.93 -3.26
CA ILE A 116 -23.11 -15.83 -2.80
C ILE A 116 -23.93 -14.69 -2.19
N LEU A 117 -25.13 -14.44 -2.71
CA LEU A 117 -26.05 -13.43 -2.15
C LEU A 117 -26.62 -13.89 -0.80
N ALA A 118 -27.01 -15.16 -0.68
CA ALA A 118 -27.53 -15.72 0.57
C ALA A 118 -26.51 -15.69 1.72
N ASP A 119 -25.22 -15.90 1.43
CA ASP A 119 -24.12 -15.85 2.42
C ASP A 119 -23.83 -14.41 2.91
N ARG A 120 -24.37 -13.39 2.25
CA ARG A 120 -24.16 -11.97 2.57
C ARG A 120 -25.27 -11.35 3.42
N GLU A 121 -26.43 -12.02 3.51
CA GLU A 121 -27.61 -11.56 4.24
C GLU A 121 -27.81 -12.27 5.60
N GLY A 122 -26.96 -13.26 5.94
CA GLY A 122 -26.90 -13.92 7.25
C GLY A 122 -25.79 -13.40 8.14
#